data_AF-A0A8C8UN09-F1
#
_entry.id   AF-A0A8C8UN09-F1
#
_cell.length_a   1.000
_cell.length_b   1.000
_cell.length_c   1.000
_cell.angle_alpha   90.00
_cell.angle_beta   90.00
_cell.angle_gamma   90.00
#
_symmetry.space_group_name_H-M   'P 1'
#
loop_
_entity.id
_entity.type
_entity.pdbx_description
1 polymer ?
#
loop_
_entity_poly.entity_id
_entity_poly.type
_entity_poly.pdbx_seq_one_letter_code
_entity_poly.pdbx_strand_id
1 'polypeptide(L)'
;MDVTTRLTWIQEQILEKLLGNTSLTLLYKSSVHQLCTLDMSKICGHQRSTMTVIHLKQAVVGVFMLEEFPILHSDKPSTCVWFSFKENNSTGMSTLLLNTQVEVNGTLLKFSSLDGLSLSVNPREYKLHLNDALIKELKLNAKPVSGYLECEIFRVDGVKNDLGFIKKMLTVRQYRGRLLSALRAYRPKKDLVSEVRILLVGPVGSGKSSFFNSVKSAFQGHLTRQAIVGSDETSITKQYRIYSVKDGEGGKTLPFMLCDSMGLDEREEAGLCIDDISHILKGCVPDRYQFNPCKPIKPKHPTSVTSPPLKDRIHCVAYVLNINSVNTLSAKMVAKLKEVHKDAGACGVGQVALLTNVNNCDEVLDDSFLNMTENMTSQSQVKNVQNMLNIPIANILMVSNYASERSLEPMKDVLILAALRQMLRAADDSLEDLPPEETGNLAPLESTCVFWKTISCTQWGGWDPLTQP
;
A
#
# COMPACT_ATOMS: atom_id res chain seq x y z
N MET A 1 -18.38 -7.90 38.73
CA MET A 1 -17.30 -6.98 38.31
C MET A 1 -17.21 -7.09 36.80
N ASP A 2 -17.23 -5.99 36.07
CA ASP A 2 -16.97 -6.05 34.63
C ASP A 2 -15.52 -6.51 34.40
N VAL A 3 -15.38 -7.57 33.61
CA VAL A 3 -14.08 -8.10 33.22
C VAL A 3 -13.57 -7.25 32.06
N THR A 4 -12.77 -6.23 32.37
CA THR A 4 -12.19 -5.34 31.35
C THR A 4 -10.91 -5.93 30.77
N THR A 5 -10.69 -5.74 29.47
CA THR A 5 -9.47 -6.17 28.76
C THR A 5 -8.24 -5.35 29.17
N ARG A 6 -7.05 -5.94 29.10
CA ARG A 6 -5.76 -5.24 29.17
C ARG A 6 -5.24 -4.80 27.80
N LEU A 7 -5.84 -5.24 26.70
CA LEU A 7 -5.53 -4.70 25.38
C LEU A 7 -5.81 -3.19 25.38
N THR A 8 -4.88 -2.42 24.83
CA THR A 8 -5.16 -1.03 24.49
C THR A 8 -6.10 -0.97 23.29
N TRP A 9 -6.92 0.09 23.23
CA TRP A 9 -7.85 0.32 22.11
C TRP A 9 -7.16 0.23 20.73
N ILE A 10 -5.89 0.67 20.61
CA ILE A 10 -5.14 0.59 19.36
C ILE A 10 -4.80 -0.87 18.99
N GLN A 11 -4.41 -1.70 19.97
CA GLN A 11 -4.11 -3.12 19.73
C GLN A 11 -5.37 -3.88 19.34
N GLU A 12 -6.47 -3.65 20.06
CA GLU A 12 -7.80 -4.20 19.75
C GLU A 12 -8.21 -3.86 18.31
N GLN A 13 -8.19 -2.58 17.93
CA GLN A 13 -8.49 -2.14 16.56
C GLN A 13 -7.57 -2.74 15.48
N ILE A 14 -6.32 -3.09 15.81
CA ILE A 14 -5.40 -3.75 14.86
C ILE A 14 -5.76 -5.24 14.70
N LEU A 15 -6.13 -5.92 15.78
CA LEU A 15 -6.54 -7.32 15.77
C LEU A 15 -7.88 -7.50 15.05
N GLU A 16 -8.86 -6.64 15.35
CA GLU A 16 -10.15 -6.63 14.65
C GLU A 16 -10.00 -6.46 13.13
N LYS A 17 -9.12 -5.54 12.70
CA LYS A 17 -8.81 -5.30 11.28
C LYS A 17 -7.96 -6.39 10.64
N LEU A 18 -7.15 -7.11 11.40
CA LEU A 18 -6.38 -8.26 10.90
C LEU A 18 -7.31 -9.38 10.44
N LEU A 19 -8.42 -9.57 11.14
CA LEU A 19 -9.36 -10.67 10.96
C LEU A 19 -10.62 -10.29 10.13
N GLY A 20 -10.68 -9.05 9.62
CA GLY A 20 -11.72 -8.59 8.69
C GLY A 20 -12.82 -7.72 9.29
N ASN A 21 -12.50 -6.88 10.29
CA ASN A 21 -13.44 -6.09 11.10
C ASN A 21 -14.33 -6.98 11.99
N THR A 22 -13.69 -7.93 12.68
CA THR A 22 -14.33 -8.75 13.72
C THR A 22 -14.60 -7.94 14.99
N SER A 23 -15.42 -8.47 15.89
CA SER A 23 -15.54 -7.96 17.27
C SER A 23 -14.96 -8.95 18.29
N LEU A 24 -14.25 -8.45 19.29
CA LEU A 24 -13.66 -9.25 20.36
C LEU A 24 -14.56 -9.26 21.61
N THR A 25 -14.95 -10.45 22.09
CA THR A 25 -15.66 -10.61 23.37
C THR A 25 -14.78 -11.32 24.37
N LEU A 26 -14.38 -10.66 25.47
CA LEU A 26 -13.54 -11.27 26.50
C LEU A 26 -14.31 -12.37 27.25
N LEU A 27 -13.76 -13.59 27.27
CA LEU A 27 -14.34 -14.77 27.93
C LEU A 27 -13.59 -15.14 29.21
N TYR A 28 -12.26 -15.22 29.13
CA TYR A 28 -11.40 -15.65 30.23
C TYR A 28 -10.33 -14.58 30.51
N LYS A 29 -10.00 -14.43 31.79
CA LYS A 29 -8.93 -13.57 32.30
C LYS A 29 -8.32 -14.18 33.55
N SER A 30 -7.00 -14.41 33.55
CA SER A 30 -6.30 -15.13 34.62
C SER A 30 -6.33 -14.44 35.99
N SER A 31 -6.52 -13.11 36.06
CA SER A 31 -6.67 -12.39 37.32
C SER A 31 -8.06 -12.48 37.95
N VAL A 32 -9.06 -13.00 37.23
CA VAL A 32 -10.47 -13.07 37.65
C VAL A 32 -10.95 -14.51 37.80
N HIS A 33 -10.50 -15.38 36.90
CA HIS A 33 -10.85 -16.79 36.85
C HIS A 33 -9.77 -17.64 37.52
N GLN A 34 -10.05 -18.90 37.83
CA GLN A 34 -9.04 -19.75 38.45
C GLN A 34 -7.85 -20.00 37.52
N LEU A 35 -6.68 -20.18 38.14
CA LEU A 35 -5.38 -20.39 37.50
C LEU A 35 -5.20 -21.83 37.00
N CYS A 36 -6.20 -22.37 36.30
CA CYS A 36 -6.15 -23.71 35.76
C CYS A 36 -6.72 -23.81 34.34
N THR A 37 -6.13 -24.71 33.57
CA THR A 37 -6.55 -25.04 32.20
C THR A 37 -7.93 -25.70 32.13
N LEU A 38 -8.37 -26.35 33.23
CA LEU A 38 -9.70 -26.91 33.36
C LEU A 38 -10.78 -25.84 33.18
N ASP A 39 -10.63 -24.69 33.85
CA ASP A 39 -11.62 -23.61 33.77
C ASP A 39 -11.50 -22.81 32.48
N MET A 40 -10.29 -22.64 31.92
CA MET A 40 -10.12 -22.16 30.54
C MET A 40 -10.94 -23.01 29.56
N SER A 41 -10.83 -24.35 29.66
CA SER A 41 -11.55 -25.28 28.80
C SER A 41 -13.06 -25.31 29.05
N LYS A 42 -13.54 -25.14 30.29
CA LYS A 42 -14.99 -25.01 30.58
C LYS A 42 -15.60 -23.71 30.06
N ILE A 43 -14.88 -22.60 30.16
CA ILE A 43 -15.37 -21.26 29.80
C ILE A 43 -15.27 -21.03 28.28
N CYS A 44 -14.15 -21.45 27.68
CA CYS A 44 -13.86 -21.23 26.26
C CYS A 44 -14.21 -22.43 25.38
N GLY A 45 -14.40 -23.62 25.95
CA GLY A 45 -14.79 -24.82 25.19
C GLY A 45 -16.11 -24.62 24.44
N HIS A 46 -16.20 -25.20 23.24
CA HIS A 46 -17.31 -25.03 22.30
C HIS A 46 -17.54 -23.59 21.79
N GLN A 47 -16.73 -22.61 22.21
CA GLN A 47 -16.62 -21.36 21.47
C GLN A 47 -15.88 -21.64 20.16
N ARG A 48 -16.27 -20.92 19.11
CA ARG A 48 -15.68 -21.04 17.75
C ARG A 48 -14.31 -20.37 17.70
N SER A 49 -14.07 -19.51 16.72
CA SER A 49 -12.82 -18.77 16.60
C SER A 49 -12.51 -18.01 17.90
N THR A 50 -11.33 -18.25 18.44
CA THR A 50 -10.89 -17.70 19.73
C THR A 50 -9.52 -17.07 19.60
N MET A 51 -9.19 -16.13 20.49
CA MET A 51 -7.90 -15.49 20.52
C MET A 51 -7.34 -15.49 21.95
N THR A 52 -6.24 -16.21 22.14
CA THR A 52 -5.48 -16.20 23.40
C THR A 52 -4.45 -15.07 23.34
N VAL A 53 -4.43 -14.21 24.36
CA VAL A 53 -3.57 -13.03 24.47
C VAL A 53 -2.82 -13.11 25.80
N ILE A 54 -1.48 -13.12 25.72
CA ILE A 54 -0.58 -13.16 26.86
C ILE A 54 0.18 -11.84 26.95
N HIS A 55 -0.04 -11.12 28.05
CA HIS A 55 0.63 -9.86 28.35
C HIS A 55 1.95 -10.13 29.07
N LEU A 56 3.07 -9.79 28.44
CA LEU A 56 4.41 -9.79 29.06
C LEU A 56 4.76 -8.37 29.54
N LYS A 57 5.86 -8.23 30.28
CA LYS A 57 6.32 -6.91 30.75
C LYS A 57 6.63 -5.90 29.64
N GLN A 58 7.05 -6.36 28.45
CA GLN A 58 7.52 -5.50 27.35
C GLN A 58 6.96 -5.88 25.97
N ALA A 59 5.94 -6.75 25.95
CA ALA A 59 5.32 -7.23 24.73
C ALA A 59 3.92 -7.81 25.03
N VAL A 60 3.09 -7.88 24.00
CA VAL A 60 1.91 -8.75 24.00
C VAL A 60 2.18 -9.84 22.97
N VAL A 61 1.94 -11.10 23.33
CA VAL A 61 2.01 -12.26 22.43
C VAL A 61 0.62 -12.87 22.36
N GLY A 62 0.18 -13.33 21.19
CA GLY A 62 -1.11 -13.99 21.10
C GLY A 62 -1.21 -14.99 19.97
N VAL A 63 -2.25 -15.81 20.06
CA VAL A 63 -2.62 -16.83 19.09
C VAL A 63 -4.11 -16.68 18.83
N PHE A 64 -4.48 -16.21 17.64
CA PHE A 64 -5.82 -16.39 17.11
C PHE A 64 -5.93 -17.80 16.53
N MET A 65 -7.08 -18.43 16.70
CA MET A 65 -7.41 -19.76 16.21
C MET A 65 -8.77 -19.71 15.52
N LEU A 66 -8.87 -20.29 14.33
CA LEU A 66 -10.09 -20.22 13.51
C LEU A 66 -11.15 -21.22 13.97
N GLU A 67 -10.71 -22.42 14.35
CA GLU A 67 -11.50 -23.56 14.81
C GLU A 67 -11.90 -23.43 16.29
N GLU A 68 -12.74 -24.37 16.77
CA GLU A 68 -13.25 -24.36 18.15
C GLU A 68 -12.15 -24.56 19.21
N PHE A 69 -12.30 -23.88 20.35
CA PHE A 69 -11.37 -24.04 21.46
C PHE A 69 -11.30 -25.50 21.97
N PRO A 70 -10.09 -26.06 22.16
CA PRO A 70 -9.92 -27.45 22.57
C PRO A 70 -10.53 -27.73 23.96
N ILE A 71 -11.18 -28.90 24.03
CA ILE A 71 -11.65 -29.49 25.28
C ILE A 71 -10.45 -30.13 25.99
N LEU A 72 -10.48 -30.22 27.32
CA LEU A 72 -9.45 -30.89 28.12
C LEU A 72 -9.14 -32.30 27.58
N HIS A 73 -7.85 -32.62 27.42
CA HIS A 73 -7.34 -33.85 26.81
C HIS A 73 -7.74 -34.08 25.34
N SER A 74 -8.30 -33.07 24.67
CA SER A 74 -8.39 -33.03 23.21
C SER A 74 -7.06 -32.57 22.63
N ASP A 75 -6.64 -33.22 21.57
CA ASP A 75 -5.57 -32.79 20.69
C ASP A 75 -6.16 -32.55 19.29
N LYS A 76 -5.98 -31.36 18.73
CA LYS A 76 -6.56 -30.98 17.43
C LYS A 76 -5.59 -30.13 16.61
N PRO A 77 -5.45 -30.39 15.29
CA PRO A 77 -4.87 -29.43 14.38
C PRO A 77 -5.83 -28.24 14.24
N SER A 78 -5.29 -27.03 14.18
CA SER A 78 -6.05 -25.79 14.03
C SER A 78 -5.24 -24.77 13.24
N THR A 79 -5.93 -23.98 12.43
CA THR A 79 -5.36 -22.83 11.74
C THR A 79 -5.18 -21.70 12.73
N CYS A 80 -3.94 -21.35 13.03
CA CYS A 80 -3.64 -20.28 13.96
C CYS A 80 -2.89 -19.11 13.30
N VAL A 81 -3.27 -17.89 13.68
CA VAL A 81 -2.47 -16.68 13.43
C VAL A 81 -1.78 -16.30 14.74
N TRP A 82 -0.48 -16.53 14.80
CA TRP A 82 0.36 -16.18 15.93
C TRP A 82 0.86 -14.75 15.73
N PHE A 83 0.80 -13.91 16.76
CA PHE A 83 1.13 -12.50 16.64
C PHE A 83 1.86 -11.94 17.86
N SER A 84 2.46 -10.77 17.68
CA SER A 84 3.01 -10.00 18.80
C SER A 84 3.00 -8.49 18.56
N PHE A 85 2.80 -7.73 19.65
CA PHE A 85 3.04 -6.28 19.73
C PHE A 85 4.25 -5.98 20.60
N LYS A 86 5.03 -4.94 20.24
CA LYS A 86 6.08 -4.38 21.09
C LYS A 86 5.52 -3.21 21.92
N GLU A 87 5.89 -3.13 23.20
CA GLU A 87 5.40 -2.12 24.17
C GLU A 87 5.45 -0.68 23.62
N ASN A 88 6.56 -0.30 22.99
CA ASN A 88 6.78 1.07 22.50
C ASN A 88 6.35 1.31 21.05
N ASN A 89 5.68 0.37 20.40
CA ASN A 89 5.33 0.50 18.98
C ASN A 89 3.94 -0.09 18.69
N SER A 90 2.90 0.70 18.98
CA SER A 90 1.49 0.30 18.81
C SER A 90 1.10 -0.04 17.36
N THR A 91 1.91 0.35 16.38
CA THR A 91 1.76 0.01 14.95
C THR A 91 2.60 -1.20 14.51
N GLY A 92 3.56 -1.64 15.32
CA GLY A 92 4.57 -2.66 14.99
C GLY A 92 4.15 -4.09 15.35
N MET A 93 3.11 -4.62 14.70
CA MET A 93 2.67 -6.01 14.87
C MET A 93 3.42 -6.98 13.95
N SER A 94 3.96 -8.06 14.51
CA SER A 94 4.45 -9.24 13.77
C SER A 94 3.36 -10.33 13.73
N THR A 95 3.26 -11.09 12.64
CA THR A 95 2.23 -12.15 12.46
C THR A 95 2.74 -13.33 11.65
N LEU A 96 2.35 -14.55 12.02
CA LEU A 96 2.63 -15.82 11.33
C LEU A 96 1.33 -16.62 11.16
N LEU A 97 1.10 -17.23 10.00
CA LEU A 97 0.01 -18.20 9.80
C LEU A 97 0.59 -19.62 9.89
N LEU A 98 0.09 -20.43 10.81
CA LEU A 98 0.64 -21.75 11.10
C LEU A 98 -0.48 -22.77 11.30
N ASN A 99 -0.38 -23.92 10.62
CA ASN A 99 -1.10 -25.12 11.05
C ASN A 99 -0.50 -25.57 12.37
N THR A 100 -1.31 -25.52 13.42
CA THR A 100 -0.88 -25.60 14.80
C THR A 100 -1.64 -26.72 15.49
N GLN A 101 -0.91 -27.65 16.08
CA GLN A 101 -1.46 -28.62 17.00
C GLN A 101 -1.71 -27.93 18.35
N VAL A 102 -2.97 -27.93 18.81
CA VAL A 102 -3.38 -27.29 20.07
C VAL A 102 -3.84 -28.34 21.07
N GLU A 103 -3.16 -28.37 22.21
CA GLU A 103 -3.36 -29.34 23.30
C GLU A 103 -3.70 -28.58 24.59
N VAL A 104 -4.76 -28.99 25.29
CA VAL A 104 -5.06 -28.54 26.65
C VAL A 104 -5.02 -29.73 27.59
N ASN A 105 -3.93 -29.84 28.36
CA ASN A 105 -3.81 -30.81 29.45
C ASN A 105 -4.07 -30.16 30.81
N GLY A 106 -4.07 -30.92 31.90
CA GLY A 106 -4.40 -30.44 33.25
C GLY A 106 -3.46 -29.37 33.84
N THR A 107 -2.38 -29.02 33.13
CA THR A 107 -1.36 -28.06 33.56
C THR A 107 -1.02 -26.98 32.52
N LEU A 108 -1.10 -27.30 31.23
CA LEU A 108 -0.60 -26.46 30.14
C LEU A 108 -1.64 -26.33 29.02
N LEU A 109 -1.73 -25.11 28.46
CA LEU A 109 -2.26 -24.86 27.13
C LEU A 109 -1.05 -24.75 26.19
N LYS A 110 -0.96 -25.61 25.18
CA LYS A 110 0.21 -25.75 24.30
C LYS A 110 -0.19 -25.63 22.83
N PHE A 111 0.59 -24.88 22.08
CA PHE A 111 0.49 -24.65 20.65
C PHE A 111 1.81 -25.09 20.01
N SER A 112 1.77 -25.98 19.01
CA SER A 112 2.96 -26.51 18.33
C SER A 112 2.75 -26.56 16.81
N SER A 113 3.61 -25.93 16.00
CA SER A 113 3.56 -26.08 14.53
C SER A 113 4.41 -27.27 14.06
N LEU A 114 4.12 -27.74 12.84
CA LEU A 114 4.93 -28.77 12.17
C LEU A 114 6.37 -28.28 11.88
N ASP A 115 6.56 -26.97 11.72
CA ASP A 115 7.87 -26.32 11.54
C ASP A 115 8.70 -26.22 12.84
N GLY A 116 8.22 -26.82 13.93
CA GLY A 116 8.91 -26.83 15.22
C GLY A 116 8.77 -25.53 16.01
N LEU A 117 7.83 -24.65 15.69
CA LEU A 117 7.53 -23.46 16.51
C LEU A 117 6.60 -23.86 17.66
N SER A 118 6.86 -23.37 18.88
CA SER A 118 6.09 -23.77 20.06
C SER A 118 5.86 -22.63 21.05
N LEU A 119 4.61 -22.52 21.53
CA LEU A 119 4.20 -21.65 22.63
C LEU A 119 3.43 -22.50 23.65
N SER A 120 3.75 -22.38 24.93
CA SER A 120 2.90 -22.97 25.98
C SER A 120 2.71 -22.05 27.18
N VAL A 121 1.48 -21.97 27.66
CA VAL A 121 1.06 -21.22 28.84
C VAL A 121 0.87 -22.19 29.99
N ASN A 122 1.52 -21.93 31.13
CA ASN A 122 1.27 -22.58 32.41
C ASN A 122 0.50 -21.60 33.30
N PRO A 123 -0.83 -21.77 33.48
CA PRO A 123 -1.63 -20.83 34.26
C PRO A 123 -1.30 -20.83 35.75
N ARG A 124 -0.85 -21.98 36.29
CA ARG A 124 -0.55 -22.14 37.73
C ARG A 124 0.74 -21.45 38.13
N GLU A 125 1.75 -21.47 37.26
CA GLU A 125 3.06 -20.87 37.52
C GLU A 125 3.22 -19.46 36.94
N TYR A 126 2.20 -18.93 36.25
CA TYR A 126 2.27 -17.68 35.48
C TYR A 126 3.43 -17.64 34.46
N LYS A 127 3.77 -18.80 33.87
CA LYS A 127 4.88 -18.93 32.92
C LYS A 127 4.39 -19.06 31.49
N LEU A 128 5.00 -18.30 30.60
CA LEU A 128 4.96 -18.47 29.16
C LEU A 128 6.29 -19.10 28.72
N HIS A 129 6.19 -20.18 27.97
CA HIS A 129 7.33 -20.80 27.28
C HIS A 129 7.20 -20.54 25.78
N LEU A 130 8.28 -20.07 25.17
CA LEU A 130 8.43 -19.79 23.73
C LEU A 130 9.76 -20.41 23.29
N ASN A 131 9.84 -21.06 22.14
CA ASN A 131 11.14 -21.48 21.61
C ASN A 131 11.85 -20.34 20.86
N ASP A 132 13.18 -20.40 20.79
CA ASP A 132 14.01 -19.32 20.21
C ASP A 132 13.66 -19.00 18.76
N ALA A 133 13.26 -20.00 17.97
CA ALA A 133 12.81 -19.81 16.59
C ALA A 133 11.58 -18.89 16.52
N LEU A 134 10.56 -19.12 17.36
CA LEU A 134 9.36 -18.28 17.43
C LEU A 134 9.68 -16.87 17.92
N ILE A 135 10.54 -16.74 18.93
CA ILE A 135 10.99 -15.42 19.44
C ILE A 135 11.61 -14.60 18.30
N LYS A 136 12.44 -15.24 17.47
CA LYS A 136 13.05 -14.62 16.28
C LYS A 136 12.02 -14.22 15.23
N GLU A 137 11.11 -15.13 14.85
CA GLU A 137 10.11 -14.89 13.80
C GLU A 137 9.09 -13.80 14.19
N LEU A 138 8.60 -13.81 15.43
CA LEU A 138 7.75 -12.73 15.96
C LEU A 138 8.56 -11.46 16.31
N LYS A 139 9.89 -11.50 16.22
CA LYS A 139 10.83 -10.42 16.54
C LYS A 139 10.70 -9.94 17.99
N LEU A 140 10.40 -10.85 18.91
CA LEU A 140 10.18 -10.57 20.32
C LEU A 140 11.50 -10.30 21.07
N ASN A 141 11.44 -9.39 22.03
CA ASN A 141 12.51 -9.15 23.00
C ASN A 141 12.18 -9.91 24.32
N ALA A 142 11.91 -11.21 24.22
CA ALA A 142 11.49 -12.06 25.34
C ALA A 142 12.51 -13.18 25.61
N LYS A 143 12.50 -13.74 26.83
CA LYS A 143 13.27 -14.96 27.15
C LYS A 143 12.44 -16.21 26.83
N PRO A 144 13.07 -17.35 26.46
CA PRO A 144 12.37 -18.61 26.20
C PRO A 144 11.42 -19.07 27.30
N VAL A 145 11.73 -18.76 28.56
CA VAL A 145 10.79 -18.86 29.68
C VAL A 145 10.65 -17.48 30.31
N SER A 146 9.44 -16.94 30.29
CA SER A 146 9.11 -15.60 30.79
C SER A 146 7.87 -15.66 31.69
N GLY A 147 7.89 -14.93 32.80
CA GLY A 147 6.68 -14.70 33.60
C GLY A 147 5.73 -13.76 32.85
N TYR A 148 4.44 -14.10 32.78
CA TYR A 148 3.42 -13.25 32.18
C TYR A 148 2.61 -12.48 33.25
N LEU A 149 2.05 -11.34 32.85
CA LEU A 149 1.29 -10.42 33.72
C LEU A 149 -0.23 -10.66 33.67
N GLU A 150 -0.74 -11.15 32.54
CA GLU A 150 -2.13 -11.54 32.35
C GLU A 150 -2.25 -12.52 31.15
N CYS A 151 -3.16 -13.49 31.23
CA CYS A 151 -3.64 -14.28 30.10
C CYS A 151 -5.13 -14.02 29.91
N GLU A 152 -5.52 -13.56 28.72
CA GLU A 152 -6.88 -13.24 28.31
C GLU A 152 -7.28 -14.13 27.13
N ILE A 153 -8.52 -14.63 27.09
CA ILE A 153 -9.05 -15.38 25.94
C ILE A 153 -10.34 -14.71 25.48
N PHE A 154 -10.40 -14.36 24.21
CA PHE A 154 -11.52 -13.70 23.56
C PHE A 154 -12.23 -14.68 22.62
N ARG A 155 -13.57 -14.60 22.55
CA ARG A 155 -14.32 -15.04 21.36
C ARG A 155 -14.12 -14.01 20.27
N VAL A 156 -13.96 -14.46 19.04
CA VAL A 156 -13.85 -13.58 17.87
C VAL A 156 -15.09 -13.79 17.00
N ASP A 157 -15.97 -12.79 17.00
CA ASP A 157 -17.21 -12.80 16.22
C ASP A 157 -17.05 -12.02 14.92
N GLY A 158 -17.79 -12.41 13.87
CA GLY A 158 -17.75 -11.72 12.57
C GLY A 158 -16.58 -12.11 11.65
N VAL A 159 -15.76 -13.09 12.03
CA VAL A 159 -14.77 -13.69 11.11
C VAL A 159 -15.53 -14.23 9.89
N LYS A 160 -15.20 -13.75 8.68
CA LYS A 160 -15.55 -14.50 7.47
C LYS A 160 -14.90 -15.87 7.61
N ASN A 161 -15.69 -16.94 7.78
CA ASN A 161 -15.22 -18.31 8.03
C ASN A 161 -14.57 -18.93 6.78
N ASP A 162 -13.57 -18.25 6.23
CA ASP A 162 -12.82 -18.60 5.05
C ASP A 162 -11.32 -18.45 5.36
N LEU A 163 -10.64 -19.59 5.38
CA LEU A 163 -9.20 -19.70 5.50
C LEU A 163 -8.47 -18.92 4.39
N GLY A 164 -9.07 -18.86 3.19
CA GLY A 164 -8.60 -18.07 2.05
C GLY A 164 -8.43 -16.61 2.43
N PHE A 165 -9.48 -15.97 2.93
CA PHE A 165 -9.46 -14.57 3.36
C PHE A 165 -8.34 -14.23 4.37
N ILE A 166 -8.15 -15.05 5.41
CA ILE A 166 -7.10 -14.80 6.43
C ILE A 166 -5.69 -14.94 5.82
N LYS A 167 -5.46 -16.01 5.05
CA LYS A 167 -4.20 -16.22 4.31
C LYS A 167 -3.91 -15.09 3.33
N LYS A 168 -4.94 -14.61 2.64
CA LYS A 168 -4.89 -13.48 1.71
C LYS A 168 -4.51 -12.20 2.45
N MET A 169 -5.20 -11.83 3.52
CA MET A 169 -4.91 -10.64 4.33
C MET A 169 -3.48 -10.58 4.88
N LEU A 170 -2.92 -11.72 5.29
CA LEU A 170 -1.53 -11.81 5.75
C LEU A 170 -0.54 -11.64 4.57
N THR A 171 -0.83 -12.26 3.43
CA THR A 171 0.00 -12.14 2.22
C THR A 171 -0.04 -10.71 1.66
N VAL A 172 -1.19 -10.05 1.70
CA VAL A 172 -1.42 -8.63 1.33
C VAL A 172 -0.51 -7.70 2.14
N ARG A 173 -0.38 -7.90 3.45
CA ARG A 173 0.54 -7.11 4.29
C ARG A 173 2.01 -7.27 3.87
N GLN A 174 2.43 -8.49 3.54
CA GLN A 174 3.79 -8.75 3.05
C GLN A 174 4.00 -8.10 1.65
N TYR A 175 3.04 -8.27 0.75
CA TYR A 175 3.11 -7.75 -0.62
C TYR A 175 3.08 -6.21 -0.64
N ARG A 176 2.26 -5.56 0.21
CA ARG A 176 2.31 -4.11 0.47
C ARG A 176 3.72 -3.65 0.84
N GLY A 177 4.40 -4.37 1.73
CA GLY A 177 5.78 -4.08 2.13
C GLY A 177 6.77 -4.18 0.96
N ARG A 178 6.62 -5.21 0.11
CA ARG A 178 7.42 -5.38 -1.11
C ARG A 178 7.15 -4.27 -2.14
N LEU A 179 5.89 -3.90 -2.36
CA LEU A 179 5.48 -2.81 -3.25
C LEU A 179 6.05 -1.46 -2.81
N LEU A 180 5.89 -1.09 -1.54
CA LEU A 180 6.48 0.15 -1.00
C LEU A 180 8.00 0.15 -1.16
N SER A 181 8.68 -0.97 -0.86
CA SER A 181 10.14 -1.07 -1.01
C SER A 181 10.59 -0.89 -2.47
N ALA A 182 9.87 -1.51 -3.42
CA ALA A 182 10.14 -1.35 -4.85
C ALA A 182 9.89 0.09 -5.34
N LEU A 183 8.80 0.73 -4.91
CA LEU A 183 8.45 2.11 -5.27
C LEU A 183 9.38 3.16 -4.63
N ARG A 184 9.96 2.86 -3.46
CA ARG A 184 11.02 3.68 -2.83
C ARG A 184 12.37 3.55 -3.53
N ALA A 185 12.66 2.36 -4.07
CA ALA A 185 13.89 2.07 -4.82
C ALA A 185 13.79 2.43 -6.31
N TYR A 186 12.60 2.77 -6.81
CA TYR A 186 12.35 3.17 -8.18
C TYR A 186 13.23 4.35 -8.59
N ARG A 187 13.67 4.34 -9.85
CA ARG A 187 14.31 5.46 -10.55
C ARG A 187 13.79 5.46 -11.99
N PRO A 188 13.47 6.63 -12.57
CA PRO A 188 13.08 6.73 -13.98
C PRO A 188 14.15 6.15 -14.90
N LYS A 189 13.71 5.47 -15.95
CA LYS A 189 14.60 4.69 -16.83
C LYS A 189 15.66 5.59 -17.50
N LYS A 190 16.88 5.08 -17.60
CA LYS A 190 18.07 5.74 -18.19
C LYS A 190 18.44 7.10 -17.54
N ASP A 191 17.91 7.41 -16.34
CA ASP A 191 18.06 8.70 -15.64
C ASP A 191 17.69 9.93 -16.51
N LEU A 192 16.84 9.76 -17.53
CA LEU A 192 16.43 10.82 -18.47
C LEU A 192 15.66 11.97 -17.79
N VAL A 193 14.98 11.66 -16.70
CA VAL A 193 14.29 12.61 -15.84
C VAL A 193 14.52 12.25 -14.39
N SER A 194 14.61 13.25 -13.50
CA SER A 194 14.73 13.01 -12.06
C SER A 194 13.44 12.52 -11.42
N GLU A 195 12.29 12.86 -12.01
CA GLU A 195 10.96 12.59 -11.47
C GLU A 195 9.96 12.34 -12.60
N VAL A 196 9.12 11.30 -12.48
CA VAL A 196 8.05 11.00 -13.45
C VAL A 196 6.76 11.77 -13.14
N ARG A 197 6.23 12.57 -14.10
CA ARG A 197 4.94 13.25 -13.95
C ARG A 197 3.80 12.41 -14.54
N ILE A 198 2.82 12.06 -13.70
CA ILE A 198 1.61 11.32 -14.10
C ILE A 198 0.41 12.28 -14.06
N LEU A 199 -0.23 12.53 -15.20
CA LEU A 199 -1.43 13.36 -15.31
C LEU A 199 -2.69 12.54 -15.03
N LEU A 200 -3.49 12.99 -14.07
CA LEU A 200 -4.80 12.43 -13.78
C LEU A 200 -5.86 13.21 -14.58
N VAL A 201 -6.52 12.57 -15.55
CA VAL A 201 -7.58 13.19 -16.37
C VAL A 201 -8.87 12.37 -16.27
N GLY A 202 -10.02 13.04 -16.25
CA GLY A 202 -11.30 12.35 -16.24
C GLY A 202 -12.48 13.25 -15.82
N PRO A 203 -13.72 12.75 -15.86
CA PRO A 203 -14.93 13.49 -15.51
C PRO A 203 -14.89 14.15 -14.13
N VAL A 204 -15.77 15.14 -13.88
CA VAL A 204 -16.09 15.57 -12.49
C VAL A 204 -16.56 14.34 -11.68
N GLY A 205 -16.24 14.27 -10.39
CA GLY A 205 -16.61 13.13 -9.53
C GLY A 205 -15.85 11.81 -9.77
N SER A 206 -14.96 11.71 -10.76
CA SER A 206 -14.15 10.50 -11.05
C SER A 206 -13.16 10.08 -9.96
N GLY A 207 -12.84 10.97 -9.01
CA GLY A 207 -11.95 10.65 -7.88
C GLY A 207 -10.46 10.96 -8.07
N LYS A 208 -10.05 11.77 -9.07
CA LYS A 208 -8.65 12.19 -9.30
C LYS A 208 -7.92 12.68 -8.03
N SER A 209 -8.43 13.75 -7.42
CA SER A 209 -7.90 14.36 -6.19
C SER A 209 -7.89 13.40 -4.99
N SER A 210 -8.87 12.50 -4.93
CA SER A 210 -8.96 11.44 -3.92
C SER A 210 -7.90 10.35 -4.14
N PHE A 211 -7.62 9.96 -5.39
CA PHE A 211 -6.53 9.02 -5.71
C PHE A 211 -5.16 9.57 -5.31
N PHE A 212 -4.88 10.86 -5.57
CA PHE A 212 -3.64 11.48 -5.06
C PHE A 212 -3.55 11.42 -3.53
N ASN A 213 -4.59 11.84 -2.80
CA ASN A 213 -4.62 11.72 -1.34
C ASN A 213 -4.43 10.26 -0.90
N SER A 214 -4.95 9.30 -1.66
CA SER A 214 -4.83 7.86 -1.37
C SER A 214 -3.39 7.36 -1.50
N VAL A 215 -2.73 7.68 -2.63
CA VAL A 215 -1.30 7.39 -2.85
C VAL A 215 -0.46 8.01 -1.74
N LYS A 216 -0.67 9.30 -1.43
CA LYS A 216 0.06 9.98 -0.36
C LYS A 216 -0.14 9.30 1.00
N SER A 217 -1.36 8.87 1.31
CA SER A 217 -1.69 8.21 2.58
C SER A 217 -0.99 6.85 2.72
N ALA A 218 -0.88 6.07 1.64
CA ALA A 218 -0.20 4.78 1.63
C ALA A 218 1.30 4.89 1.99
N PHE A 219 1.97 5.96 1.53
CA PHE A 219 3.37 6.27 1.86
C PHE A 219 3.55 6.96 3.22
N GLN A 220 2.60 7.80 3.67
CA GLN A 220 2.70 8.46 4.98
C GLN A 220 2.29 7.55 6.16
N GLY A 221 1.53 6.48 5.93
CA GLY A 221 1.09 5.57 6.99
C GLY A 221 -0.10 6.08 7.81
N HIS A 222 -0.67 7.23 7.43
CA HIS A 222 -1.93 7.77 7.95
C HIS A 222 -2.73 8.41 6.80
N LEU A 223 -4.02 8.66 7.03
CA LEU A 223 -4.88 9.33 6.05
C LEU A 223 -4.44 10.79 5.83
N THR A 224 -4.59 11.27 4.59
CA THR A 224 -4.21 12.63 4.18
C THR A 224 -5.33 13.30 3.38
N ARG A 225 -5.40 14.63 3.45
CA ARG A 225 -6.43 15.45 2.79
C ARG A 225 -5.83 16.73 2.19
N GLN A 226 -4.74 16.58 1.44
CA GLN A 226 -4.01 17.73 0.87
C GLN A 226 -4.69 18.29 -0.37
N ALA A 227 -5.16 17.43 -1.27
CA ALA A 227 -6.05 17.87 -2.34
C ALA A 227 -7.48 17.97 -1.80
N ILE A 228 -8.20 18.99 -2.23
CA ILE A 228 -9.61 19.20 -1.86
C ILE A 228 -10.44 18.10 -2.54
N VAL A 229 -11.31 17.45 -1.78
CA VAL A 229 -12.24 16.42 -2.27
C VAL A 229 -13.64 16.76 -1.79
N GLY A 230 -14.61 16.64 -2.68
CA GLY A 230 -16.03 16.85 -2.40
C GLY A 230 -16.89 16.40 -3.58
N SER A 231 -18.21 16.46 -3.40
CA SER A 231 -19.19 16.24 -4.46
C SER A 231 -19.92 17.55 -4.71
N ASP A 232 -19.95 18.00 -5.95
CA ASP A 232 -20.59 19.23 -6.42
C ASP A 232 -20.97 19.04 -7.90
N GLU A 233 -21.91 19.82 -8.41
CA GLU A 233 -22.37 19.77 -9.81
C GLU A 233 -21.30 20.26 -10.79
N THR A 234 -20.29 20.98 -10.32
CA THR A 234 -19.17 21.50 -11.13
C THR A 234 -17.82 21.09 -10.53
N SER A 235 -16.73 21.29 -11.27
CA SER A 235 -15.42 20.90 -10.75
C SER A 235 -14.96 21.77 -9.58
N ILE A 236 -14.82 21.17 -8.40
CA ILE A 236 -14.21 21.79 -7.21
C ILE A 236 -12.72 22.09 -7.46
N THR A 237 -12.02 21.17 -8.12
CA THR A 237 -10.60 21.32 -8.50
C THR A 237 -10.48 22.27 -9.69
N LYS A 238 -10.46 23.59 -9.44
CA LYS A 238 -10.35 24.61 -10.50
C LYS A 238 -8.92 24.98 -10.88
N GLN A 239 -7.92 24.39 -10.22
CA GLN A 239 -6.49 24.64 -10.46
C GLN A 239 -5.78 23.37 -10.90
N TYR A 240 -4.83 23.51 -11.83
CA TYR A 240 -3.84 22.48 -12.12
C TYR A 240 -2.91 22.34 -10.92
N ARG A 241 -2.76 21.14 -10.35
CA ARG A 241 -1.92 20.92 -9.17
C ARG A 241 -0.90 19.82 -9.40
N ILE A 242 0.36 20.13 -9.12
CA ILE A 242 1.47 19.19 -9.20
C ILE A 242 1.85 18.79 -7.77
N TYR A 243 1.68 17.51 -7.43
CA TYR A 243 1.96 17.00 -6.09
C TYR A 243 3.13 16.02 -6.07
N SER A 244 4.20 16.41 -5.36
CA SER A 244 5.28 15.52 -4.94
C SER A 244 4.82 14.60 -3.79
N VAL A 245 5.17 13.31 -3.83
CA VAL A 245 4.95 12.38 -2.72
C VAL A 245 6.25 12.19 -1.92
N LYS A 246 6.15 12.11 -0.59
CA LYS A 246 7.28 11.88 0.32
C LYS A 246 7.14 10.54 1.04
N ASP A 247 8.27 9.90 1.31
CA ASP A 247 8.32 8.67 2.08
C ASP A 247 8.20 8.94 3.59
N GLY A 248 6.97 9.14 4.08
CA GLY A 248 6.70 9.53 5.47
C GLY A 248 6.78 11.04 5.73
N GLU A 249 6.66 11.41 7.00
CA GLU A 249 6.83 12.79 7.46
C GLU A 249 8.33 13.15 7.49
N GLY A 250 8.71 14.31 6.95
CA GLY A 250 10.12 14.72 6.79
C GLY A 250 10.94 13.89 5.79
N GLY A 251 10.39 12.81 5.23
CA GLY A 251 11.09 11.90 4.33
C GLY A 251 11.50 12.50 2.99
N LYS A 252 12.33 11.75 2.25
CA LYS A 252 12.75 12.11 0.89
C LYS A 252 11.55 12.16 -0.05
N THR A 253 11.60 13.08 -1.02
CA THR A 253 10.70 13.07 -2.17
C THR A 253 10.96 11.82 -3.00
N LEU A 254 9.88 11.14 -3.40
CA LEU A 254 9.94 9.99 -4.31
C LEU A 254 10.05 10.50 -5.76
N PRO A 255 10.69 9.76 -6.69
CA PRO A 255 10.96 10.26 -8.03
C PRO A 255 9.74 10.17 -8.96
N PHE A 256 8.58 10.60 -8.47
CA PHE A 256 7.36 10.77 -9.23
C PHE A 256 6.44 11.84 -8.61
N MET A 257 5.62 12.45 -9.46
CA MET A 257 4.63 13.47 -9.13
C MET A 257 3.27 13.09 -9.73
N LEU A 258 2.20 13.35 -8.98
CA LEU A 258 0.83 13.26 -9.48
C LEU A 258 0.32 14.66 -9.83
N CYS A 259 -0.05 14.84 -11.09
CA CYS A 259 -0.59 16.07 -11.65
C CYS A 259 -2.12 15.96 -11.69
N ASP A 260 -2.80 16.62 -10.75
CA ASP A 260 -4.25 16.66 -10.62
C ASP A 260 -4.83 17.79 -11.48
N SER A 261 -5.87 17.48 -12.26
CA SER A 261 -6.48 18.39 -13.23
C SER A 261 -7.92 18.74 -12.86
N MET A 262 -8.41 19.83 -13.45
CA MET A 262 -9.84 20.12 -13.43
C MET A 262 -10.62 19.00 -14.13
N GLY A 263 -11.82 18.72 -13.63
CA GLY A 263 -12.66 17.67 -14.21
C GLY A 263 -13.12 18.01 -15.62
N LEU A 264 -13.23 16.98 -16.47
CA LEU A 264 -13.96 17.09 -17.72
C LEU A 264 -15.46 17.23 -17.42
N ASP A 265 -16.11 18.16 -18.12
CA ASP A 265 -17.55 18.40 -18.07
C ASP A 265 -18.11 18.42 -19.50
N GLU A 266 -19.40 18.14 -19.64
CA GLU A 266 -20.10 18.18 -20.92
C GLU A 266 -20.45 19.61 -21.34
N ARG A 267 -20.61 20.52 -20.37
CA ARG A 267 -20.77 21.96 -20.60
C ARG A 267 -19.39 22.56 -20.84
N GLU A 268 -19.20 23.25 -21.97
CA GLU A 268 -17.88 23.81 -22.33
C GLU A 268 -17.40 24.87 -21.34
N GLU A 269 -18.33 25.53 -20.65
CA GLU A 269 -18.07 26.57 -19.65
C GLU A 269 -17.83 26.06 -18.21
N ALA A 270 -17.93 24.75 -17.95
CA ALA A 270 -17.86 24.16 -16.60
C ALA A 270 -16.69 23.17 -16.37
N GLY A 271 -16.00 22.74 -17.43
CA GLY A 271 -14.98 21.69 -17.38
C GLY A 271 -13.63 22.11 -17.95
N LEU A 272 -12.63 21.24 -17.80
CA LEU A 272 -11.32 21.42 -18.42
C LEU A 272 -11.48 21.50 -19.95
N CYS A 273 -10.94 22.57 -20.54
CA CYS A 273 -10.89 22.74 -21.98
C CYS A 273 -9.93 21.71 -22.60
N ILE A 274 -10.31 21.10 -23.72
CA ILE A 274 -9.47 20.07 -24.36
C ILE A 274 -8.22 20.69 -25.00
N ASP A 275 -8.32 21.92 -25.53
CA ASP A 275 -7.16 22.66 -26.09
C ASP A 275 -6.02 22.86 -25.06
N ASP A 276 -6.36 22.92 -23.75
CA ASP A 276 -5.39 23.03 -22.66
C ASP A 276 -4.58 21.73 -22.45
N ILE A 277 -5.14 20.57 -22.82
CA ILE A 277 -4.51 19.25 -22.61
C ILE A 277 -3.16 19.17 -23.31
N SER A 278 -3.10 19.58 -24.58
CA SER A 278 -1.85 19.60 -25.35
C SER A 278 -0.77 20.48 -24.70
N HIS A 279 -1.17 21.56 -24.02
CA HIS A 279 -0.27 22.44 -23.27
C HIS A 279 0.18 21.81 -21.94
N ILE A 280 -0.70 21.10 -21.24
CA ILE A 280 -0.37 20.36 -20.01
C ILE A 280 0.63 19.23 -20.33
N LEU A 281 0.35 18.42 -21.34
CA LEU A 281 1.21 17.30 -21.77
C LEU A 281 2.63 17.77 -22.10
N LYS A 282 2.76 18.89 -22.80
CA LYS A 282 4.04 19.50 -23.18
C LYS A 282 4.76 20.24 -22.04
N GLY A 283 4.21 20.27 -20.83
CA GLY A 283 4.83 20.96 -19.68
C GLY A 283 4.72 22.48 -19.71
N CYS A 284 3.83 23.06 -20.51
CA CYS A 284 3.65 24.51 -20.63
C CYS A 284 2.86 25.13 -19.48
N VAL A 285 2.27 24.32 -18.59
CA VAL A 285 1.32 24.75 -17.55
C VAL A 285 1.97 24.61 -16.16
N PRO A 286 2.15 25.71 -15.40
CA PRO A 286 2.79 25.68 -14.09
C PRO A 286 1.85 25.16 -12.97
N ASP A 287 2.40 24.66 -11.86
CA ASP A 287 1.61 24.37 -10.65
C ASP A 287 0.76 25.59 -10.25
N ARG A 288 -0.47 25.32 -9.81
CA ARG A 288 -1.48 26.32 -9.41
C ARG A 288 -2.03 27.17 -10.54
N TYR A 289 -1.80 26.82 -11.80
CA TYR A 289 -2.50 27.45 -12.91
C TYR A 289 -4.01 27.36 -12.72
N GLN A 290 -4.68 28.51 -12.76
CA GLN A 290 -6.13 28.64 -12.62
C GLN A 290 -6.78 28.41 -13.98
N PHE A 291 -7.50 27.31 -14.15
CA PHE A 291 -8.17 27.03 -15.41
C PHE A 291 -9.30 28.01 -15.69
N ASN A 292 -9.52 28.28 -16.98
CA ASN A 292 -10.62 29.10 -17.48
C ASN A 292 -11.32 28.34 -18.63
N PRO A 293 -12.47 27.69 -18.36
CA PRO A 293 -13.19 26.91 -19.38
C PRO A 293 -13.48 27.68 -20.67
N CYS A 294 -13.73 28.99 -20.56
CA CYS A 294 -14.12 29.85 -21.68
C CYS A 294 -12.92 30.49 -22.42
N LYS A 295 -11.68 30.26 -21.96
CA LYS A 295 -10.46 30.86 -22.57
C LYS A 295 -9.30 29.85 -22.53
N PRO A 296 -9.10 29.09 -23.63
CA PRO A 296 -7.95 28.21 -23.79
C PRO A 296 -6.61 28.91 -23.53
N ILE A 297 -5.65 28.15 -23.03
CA ILE A 297 -4.26 28.56 -22.87
C ILE A 297 -3.71 28.94 -24.25
N LYS A 298 -3.41 30.23 -24.42
CA LYS A 298 -2.72 30.70 -25.62
C LYS A 298 -1.22 30.48 -25.47
N PRO A 299 -0.52 30.03 -26.52
CA PRO A 299 0.94 30.11 -26.56
C PRO A 299 1.40 31.54 -26.29
N LYS A 300 2.38 31.73 -25.40
CA LYS A 300 3.11 33.01 -25.35
C LYS A 300 3.82 33.19 -26.69
N HIS A 301 3.76 34.41 -27.26
CA HIS A 301 4.30 34.68 -28.59
C HIS A 301 5.77 34.24 -28.72
N PRO A 302 6.17 33.66 -29.87
CA PRO A 302 7.44 32.97 -30.01
C PRO A 302 8.60 33.96 -30.15
N THR A 303 9.34 34.17 -29.06
CA THR A 303 10.68 34.81 -29.08
C THR A 303 11.76 33.97 -28.39
N SER A 304 11.45 32.73 -28.00
CA SER A 304 12.47 31.68 -27.80
C SER A 304 11.93 30.35 -28.30
N VAL A 305 12.76 29.59 -29.01
CA VAL A 305 12.42 28.34 -29.74
C VAL A 305 12.38 27.11 -28.81
N THR A 306 12.33 27.32 -27.51
CA THR A 306 12.54 26.28 -26.50
C THR A 306 11.23 25.64 -26.07
N SER A 307 10.97 24.41 -26.53
CA SER A 307 9.98 23.52 -25.89
C SER A 307 10.34 23.31 -24.42
N PRO A 308 9.37 23.16 -23.49
CA PRO A 308 9.70 22.84 -22.10
C PRO A 308 10.57 21.57 -22.01
N PRO A 309 11.52 21.53 -21.06
CA PRO A 309 12.47 20.42 -20.95
C PRO A 309 11.73 19.15 -20.55
N LEU A 310 12.28 17.99 -20.92
CA LEU A 310 11.64 16.68 -20.74
C LEU A 310 11.06 16.49 -19.32
N LYS A 311 11.85 16.82 -18.28
CA LYS A 311 11.44 16.78 -16.86
C LYS A 311 10.13 17.51 -16.49
N ASP A 312 9.69 18.47 -17.31
CA ASP A 312 8.50 19.29 -17.07
C ASP A 312 7.28 18.81 -17.88
N ARG A 313 7.49 17.91 -18.84
CA ARG A 313 6.44 17.23 -19.63
C ARG A 313 5.73 16.14 -18.80
N ILE A 314 4.57 15.71 -19.26
CA ILE A 314 3.88 14.54 -18.71
C ILE A 314 4.47 13.27 -19.32
N HIS A 315 4.74 12.25 -18.50
CA HIS A 315 5.27 10.96 -18.97
C HIS A 315 4.23 9.83 -18.91
N CYS A 316 3.15 9.99 -18.13
CA CYS A 316 2.01 9.09 -18.19
C CYS A 316 0.67 9.84 -18.02
N VAL A 317 -0.36 9.47 -18.78
CA VAL A 317 -1.76 9.86 -18.56
C VAL A 317 -2.53 8.69 -17.94
N ALA A 318 -3.22 8.97 -16.83
CA ALA A 318 -4.17 8.07 -16.21
C ALA A 318 -5.60 8.57 -16.42
N TYR A 319 -6.40 7.82 -17.19
CA TYR A 319 -7.83 8.08 -17.41
C TYR A 319 -8.64 7.62 -16.19
N VAL A 320 -8.88 8.55 -15.26
CA VAL A 320 -9.58 8.29 -14.01
C VAL A 320 -11.10 8.29 -14.25
N LEU A 321 -11.74 7.16 -13.98
CA LEU A 321 -13.14 6.88 -14.26
C LEU A 321 -13.78 6.21 -13.04
N ASN A 322 -15.01 6.58 -12.68
CA ASN A 322 -15.74 5.91 -11.58
C ASN A 322 -16.35 4.61 -12.10
N ILE A 323 -15.99 3.46 -11.52
CA ILE A 323 -16.48 2.14 -11.97
C ILE A 323 -18.01 2.01 -11.94
N ASN A 324 -18.67 2.77 -11.05
CA ASN A 324 -20.12 2.72 -10.86
C ASN A 324 -20.90 3.55 -11.90
N SER A 325 -20.23 4.39 -12.71
CA SER A 325 -20.87 5.22 -13.75
C SER A 325 -20.18 5.19 -15.11
N VAL A 326 -19.10 4.41 -15.27
CA VAL A 326 -18.36 4.31 -16.55
C VAL A 326 -19.19 3.75 -17.71
N ASN A 327 -20.18 2.91 -17.41
CA ASN A 327 -21.12 2.36 -18.41
C ASN A 327 -22.24 3.32 -18.81
N THR A 328 -22.35 4.48 -18.16
CA THR A 328 -23.39 5.51 -18.42
C THR A 328 -22.78 6.84 -18.88
N LEU A 329 -21.53 6.85 -19.33
CA LEU A 329 -20.90 8.04 -19.91
C LEU A 329 -21.59 8.41 -21.24
N SER A 330 -21.89 9.70 -21.44
CA SER A 330 -22.46 10.15 -22.70
C SER A 330 -21.47 10.04 -23.87
N ALA A 331 -21.99 10.00 -25.09
CA ALA A 331 -21.18 10.05 -26.30
C ALA A 331 -20.28 11.31 -26.35
N LYS A 332 -20.70 12.43 -25.76
CA LYS A 332 -19.92 13.66 -25.69
C LYS A 332 -18.73 13.53 -24.73
N MET A 333 -18.93 12.94 -23.55
CA MET A 333 -17.85 12.67 -22.60
C MET A 333 -16.85 11.64 -23.16
N VAL A 334 -17.36 10.60 -23.83
CA VAL A 334 -16.54 9.61 -24.55
C VAL A 334 -15.68 10.28 -25.64
N ALA A 335 -16.25 11.21 -26.41
CA ALA A 335 -15.50 11.95 -27.44
C ALA A 335 -14.36 12.78 -26.82
N LYS A 336 -14.63 13.53 -25.74
CA LYS A 336 -13.60 14.28 -25.01
C LYS A 336 -12.47 13.39 -24.49
N LEU A 337 -12.80 12.22 -23.93
CA LEU A 337 -11.80 11.26 -23.45
C LEU A 337 -10.94 10.67 -24.60
N LYS A 338 -11.56 10.37 -25.75
CA LYS A 338 -10.85 9.92 -26.97
C LYS A 338 -9.92 11.00 -27.54
N GLU A 339 -10.29 12.26 -27.43
CA GLU A 339 -9.47 13.39 -27.88
C GLU A 339 -8.21 13.53 -27.00
N VAL A 340 -8.36 13.47 -25.67
CA VAL A 340 -7.21 13.38 -24.73
C VAL A 340 -6.32 12.16 -25.03
N HIS A 341 -6.91 11.02 -25.36
CA HIS A 341 -6.16 9.80 -25.73
C HIS A 341 -5.33 9.97 -27.01
N LYS A 342 -5.90 10.65 -28.02
CA LYS A 342 -5.20 11.00 -29.25
C LYS A 342 -4.05 11.97 -29.00
N ASP A 343 -4.27 13.01 -28.20
CA ASP A 343 -3.25 14.02 -27.87
C ASP A 343 -2.09 13.42 -27.05
N ALA A 344 -2.40 12.56 -26.08
CA ALA A 344 -1.40 11.83 -25.30
C ALA A 344 -0.57 10.90 -26.20
N GLY A 345 -1.20 10.18 -27.13
CA GLY A 345 -0.53 9.33 -28.10
C GLY A 345 0.36 10.13 -29.06
N ALA A 346 -0.12 11.27 -29.56
CA ALA A 346 0.66 12.17 -30.42
C ALA A 346 1.86 12.83 -29.71
N CYS A 347 1.82 12.91 -28.37
CA CYS A 347 2.95 13.37 -27.55
C CYS A 347 3.87 12.22 -27.10
N GLY A 348 3.63 10.96 -27.51
CA GLY A 348 4.44 9.80 -27.11
C GLY A 348 4.34 9.47 -25.62
N VAL A 349 3.22 9.78 -24.96
CA VAL A 349 3.06 9.66 -23.50
C VAL A 349 2.45 8.31 -23.13
N GLY A 350 2.97 7.64 -22.09
CA GLY A 350 2.43 6.37 -21.59
C GLY A 350 0.97 6.47 -21.14
N GLN A 351 0.13 5.46 -21.38
CA GLN A 351 -1.32 5.57 -21.17
C GLN A 351 -1.92 4.39 -20.39
N VAL A 352 -2.68 4.70 -19.34
CA VAL A 352 -3.44 3.73 -18.53
C VAL A 352 -4.83 4.25 -18.20
N ALA A 353 -5.80 3.36 -17.97
CA ALA A 353 -7.08 3.70 -17.37
C ALA A 353 -7.09 3.34 -15.88
N LEU A 354 -7.83 4.11 -15.07
CA LEU A 354 -7.96 3.92 -13.63
C LEU A 354 -9.43 3.96 -13.21
N LEU A 355 -10.01 2.78 -13.01
CA LEU A 355 -11.34 2.57 -12.44
C LEU A 355 -11.29 2.76 -10.91
N THR A 356 -11.87 3.85 -10.42
CA THR A 356 -11.99 4.19 -9.00
C THR A 356 -13.30 3.68 -8.41
N ASN A 357 -13.43 3.80 -7.08
CA ASN A 357 -14.63 3.45 -6.30
C ASN A 357 -15.03 1.96 -6.42
N VAL A 358 -14.01 1.08 -6.46
CA VAL A 358 -14.19 -0.36 -6.25
C VAL A 358 -14.71 -0.62 -4.84
N ASN A 359 -15.87 -1.26 -4.75
CA ASN A 359 -16.53 -1.57 -3.47
C ASN A 359 -15.89 -2.76 -2.75
N ASN A 360 -15.52 -3.83 -3.48
CA ASN A 360 -14.92 -5.02 -2.89
C ASN A 360 -13.48 -5.24 -3.40
N CYS A 361 -12.49 -4.88 -2.58
CA CYS A 361 -11.07 -5.04 -2.93
C CYS A 361 -10.62 -6.51 -2.90
N ASP A 362 -11.36 -7.37 -2.20
CA ASP A 362 -11.12 -8.82 -2.11
C ASP A 362 -11.39 -9.50 -3.46
N GLU A 363 -12.47 -9.10 -4.13
CA GLU A 363 -12.80 -9.56 -5.48
C GLU A 363 -11.75 -9.16 -6.53
N VAL A 364 -11.19 -7.96 -6.44
CA VAL A 364 -10.27 -7.42 -7.46
C VAL A 364 -8.82 -7.90 -7.27
N LEU A 365 -8.43 -8.36 -6.08
CA LEU A 365 -7.11 -8.92 -5.84
C LEU A 365 -7.13 -10.44 -6.00
N ASP A 366 -6.45 -10.93 -7.05
CA ASP A 366 -6.12 -12.33 -7.20
C ASP A 366 -5.17 -12.83 -6.09
N ASP A 367 -5.14 -14.15 -5.87
CA ASP A 367 -4.22 -14.81 -4.92
C ASP A 367 -2.74 -14.60 -5.27
N SER A 368 -2.42 -14.31 -6.54
CA SER A 368 -1.07 -13.92 -6.97
C SER A 368 -0.70 -12.48 -6.59
N PHE A 369 -1.69 -11.59 -6.41
CA PHE A 369 -1.56 -10.13 -6.32
C PHE A 369 -0.77 -9.48 -7.49
N LEU A 370 -0.50 -10.22 -8.56
CA LEU A 370 0.20 -9.73 -9.76
C LEU A 370 -0.78 -9.10 -10.74
N ASN A 371 -1.96 -9.69 -10.87
CA ASN A 371 -3.04 -9.24 -11.73
C ASN A 371 -4.21 -8.74 -10.86
N MET A 372 -4.90 -7.72 -11.35
CA MET A 372 -6.23 -7.37 -10.87
C MET A 372 -7.21 -8.30 -11.58
N THR A 373 -7.96 -9.11 -10.83
CA THR A 373 -8.86 -10.12 -11.41
C THR A 373 -9.99 -9.46 -12.19
N GLU A 374 -10.21 -9.94 -13.41
CA GLU A 374 -11.45 -9.67 -14.16
C GLU A 374 -12.64 -10.43 -13.53
N ASN A 375 -13.03 -10.04 -12.32
CA ASN A 375 -14.24 -10.56 -11.70
C ASN A 375 -15.45 -10.23 -12.56
N MET A 376 -16.42 -11.15 -12.65
CA MET A 376 -17.61 -10.99 -13.50
C MET A 376 -18.37 -9.68 -13.24
N THR A 377 -18.33 -9.20 -11.99
CA THR A 377 -18.93 -7.93 -11.54
C THR A 377 -18.30 -6.68 -12.16
N SER A 378 -17.06 -6.77 -12.66
CA SER A 378 -16.28 -5.65 -13.25
C SER A 378 -15.91 -5.85 -14.72
N GLN A 379 -16.07 -7.05 -15.28
CA GLN A 379 -15.73 -7.35 -16.69
C GLN A 379 -16.45 -6.45 -17.70
N SER A 380 -17.71 -6.10 -17.46
CA SER A 380 -18.47 -5.24 -18.38
C SER A 380 -17.87 -3.83 -18.47
N GLN A 381 -17.42 -3.31 -17.33
CA GLN A 381 -16.81 -2.00 -17.17
C GLN A 381 -15.41 -1.98 -17.80
N VAL A 382 -14.60 -3.02 -17.56
CA VAL A 382 -13.28 -3.18 -18.18
C VAL A 382 -13.39 -3.26 -19.70
N LYS A 383 -14.28 -4.10 -20.25
CA LYS A 383 -14.52 -4.20 -21.71
C LYS A 383 -15.07 -2.90 -22.31
N ASN A 384 -15.93 -2.19 -21.59
CA ASN A 384 -16.42 -0.88 -22.04
C ASN A 384 -15.28 0.14 -22.11
N VAL A 385 -14.42 0.23 -21.09
CA VAL A 385 -13.23 1.11 -21.11
C VAL A 385 -12.25 0.72 -22.22
N GLN A 386 -12.01 -0.57 -22.43
CA GLN A 386 -11.19 -1.09 -23.53
C GLN A 386 -11.75 -0.62 -24.88
N ASN A 387 -13.05 -0.80 -25.14
CA ASN A 387 -13.69 -0.37 -26.39
C ASN A 387 -13.75 1.16 -26.52
N MET A 388 -13.83 1.88 -25.41
CA MET A 388 -13.89 3.34 -25.36
C MET A 388 -12.54 4.00 -25.67
N LEU A 389 -11.45 3.49 -25.12
CA LEU A 389 -10.12 4.12 -25.22
C LEU A 389 -9.12 3.34 -26.08
N ASN A 390 -9.45 2.12 -26.52
CA ASN A 390 -8.55 1.19 -27.20
C ASN A 390 -7.26 0.88 -26.41
N ILE A 391 -7.35 0.92 -25.08
CA ILE A 391 -6.25 0.61 -24.15
C ILE A 391 -6.27 -0.89 -23.81
N PRO A 392 -5.12 -1.60 -23.82
CA PRO A 392 -5.06 -3.01 -23.42
C PRO A 392 -5.58 -3.25 -22.01
N ILE A 393 -6.23 -4.39 -21.76
CA ILE A 393 -6.78 -4.78 -20.44
C ILE A 393 -5.71 -4.71 -19.34
N ALA A 394 -4.46 -5.07 -19.63
CA ALA A 394 -3.34 -4.98 -18.69
C ALA A 394 -3.05 -3.54 -18.18
N ASN A 395 -3.47 -2.53 -18.93
CA ASN A 395 -3.36 -1.10 -18.60
C ASN A 395 -4.69 -0.52 -18.06
N ILE A 396 -5.70 -1.34 -17.80
CA ILE A 396 -6.95 -0.96 -17.13
C ILE A 396 -6.84 -1.35 -15.65
N LEU A 397 -6.57 -0.36 -14.82
CA LEU A 397 -6.26 -0.51 -13.40
C LEU A 397 -7.51 -0.25 -12.55
N MET A 398 -7.62 -0.90 -11.40
CA MET A 398 -8.76 -0.82 -10.48
C MET A 398 -8.30 -0.45 -9.06
N VAL A 399 -8.95 0.53 -8.44
CA VAL A 399 -8.61 1.01 -7.09
C VAL A 399 -9.85 1.38 -6.26
N SER A 400 -9.73 1.19 -4.95
CA SER A 400 -10.63 1.79 -3.95
C SER A 400 -9.85 2.91 -3.27
N ASN A 401 -10.27 4.16 -3.51
CA ASN A 401 -9.60 5.33 -2.95
C ASN A 401 -9.99 5.52 -1.48
N TYR A 402 -9.12 6.18 -0.72
CA TYR A 402 -9.48 6.77 0.57
C TYR A 402 -10.23 8.09 0.35
N ALA A 403 -11.54 8.07 0.63
CA ALA A 403 -12.45 9.20 0.45
C ALA A 403 -13.32 9.45 1.69
N SER A 404 -13.80 8.39 2.35
CA SER A 404 -14.73 8.45 3.50
C SER A 404 -14.22 7.70 4.74
N GLU A 405 -13.15 6.94 4.59
CA GLU A 405 -12.56 6.06 5.58
C GLU A 405 -11.96 6.85 6.75
N ARG A 406 -11.88 6.16 7.90
CA ARG A 406 -11.28 6.69 9.15
C ARG A 406 -9.91 6.08 9.46
N SER A 407 -9.47 5.07 8.71
CA SER A 407 -8.16 4.44 8.83
C SER A 407 -7.68 3.84 7.51
N LEU A 408 -6.39 3.56 7.41
CA LEU A 408 -5.83 2.77 6.31
C LEU A 408 -6.28 1.30 6.37
N GLU A 409 -6.24 0.66 5.20
CA GLU A 409 -6.69 -0.71 4.94
C GLU A 409 -5.70 -1.39 3.97
N PRO A 410 -5.02 -2.50 4.35
CA PRO A 410 -3.94 -3.07 3.55
C PRO A 410 -4.33 -3.46 2.10
N MET A 411 -5.58 -3.88 1.88
CA MET A 411 -6.09 -4.25 0.55
C MET A 411 -6.13 -3.05 -0.40
N LYS A 412 -6.64 -1.91 0.08
CA LYS A 412 -6.70 -0.66 -0.71
C LYS A 412 -5.29 -0.17 -1.01
N ASP A 413 -4.41 -0.16 -0.01
CA ASP A 413 -3.00 0.20 -0.20
C ASP A 413 -2.32 -0.66 -1.27
N VAL A 414 -2.54 -1.99 -1.29
CA VAL A 414 -1.99 -2.86 -2.34
C VAL A 414 -2.50 -2.48 -3.72
N LEU A 415 -3.81 -2.25 -3.90
CA LEU A 415 -4.37 -1.81 -5.19
C LEU A 415 -3.81 -0.46 -5.65
N ILE A 416 -3.75 0.53 -4.74
CA ILE A 416 -3.24 1.88 -5.00
C ILE A 416 -1.75 1.82 -5.42
N LEU A 417 -0.92 1.08 -4.68
CA LEU A 417 0.51 0.94 -4.96
C LEU A 417 0.78 0.10 -6.21
N ALA A 418 -0.02 -0.94 -6.47
CA ALA A 418 0.08 -1.72 -7.69
C ALA A 418 -0.30 -0.89 -8.93
N ALA A 419 -1.38 -0.09 -8.86
CA ALA A 419 -1.78 0.81 -9.93
C ALA A 419 -0.69 1.86 -10.22
N LEU A 420 -0.15 2.50 -9.18
CA LEU A 420 0.97 3.43 -9.31
C LEU A 420 2.21 2.78 -9.97
N ARG A 421 2.56 1.55 -9.58
CA ARG A 421 3.66 0.80 -10.21
C ARG A 421 3.46 0.60 -11.71
N GLN A 422 2.22 0.36 -12.16
CA GLN A 422 1.93 0.21 -13.60
C GLN A 422 1.96 1.57 -14.33
N MET A 423 1.52 2.67 -13.69
CA MET A 423 1.67 4.03 -14.26
C MET A 423 3.15 4.39 -14.47
N LEU A 424 4.03 4.05 -13.51
CA LEU A 424 5.47 4.29 -13.63
C LEU A 424 6.12 3.44 -14.72
N ARG A 425 5.67 2.19 -14.91
CA ARG A 425 6.12 1.34 -16.02
C ARG A 425 5.68 1.90 -17.38
N ALA A 426 4.41 2.30 -17.51
CA ALA A 426 3.92 2.94 -18.73
C ALA A 426 4.70 4.24 -19.06
N ALA A 427 5.10 5.00 -18.03
CA ALA A 427 5.98 6.14 -18.20
C ALA A 427 7.39 5.72 -18.66
N ASP A 428 8.03 4.78 -17.98
CA ASP A 428 9.36 4.26 -18.34
C ASP A 428 9.41 3.72 -19.78
N ASP A 429 8.41 2.93 -20.19
CA ASP A 429 8.31 2.36 -21.54
C ASP A 429 8.22 3.49 -22.58
N SER A 430 7.38 4.51 -22.32
CA SER A 430 7.27 5.69 -23.19
C SER A 430 8.54 6.57 -23.23
N LEU A 431 9.30 6.62 -22.13
CA LEU A 431 10.60 7.29 -22.07
C LEU A 431 11.69 6.53 -22.84
N GLU A 432 11.53 5.22 -23.07
CA GLU A 432 12.49 4.44 -23.87
C GLU A 432 12.30 4.58 -25.37
N ASP A 433 11.06 4.78 -25.82
CA ASP A 433 10.70 5.00 -27.23
C ASP A 433 10.94 6.45 -27.71
N LEU A 434 11.45 7.33 -26.85
CA LEU A 434 11.79 8.71 -27.23
C LEU A 434 12.89 8.76 -28.30
N PRO A 435 12.75 9.64 -29.31
CA PRO A 435 13.76 9.76 -30.36
C PRO A 435 15.10 10.29 -29.81
N PRO A 436 16.25 9.95 -30.45
CA PRO A 436 17.58 10.36 -29.99
C PRO A 436 17.74 11.88 -29.83
N GLU A 437 17.03 12.67 -30.62
CA GLU A 437 17.06 14.13 -30.60
C GLU A 437 16.50 14.73 -29.29
N GLU A 438 15.55 14.06 -28.63
CA GLU A 438 15.01 14.50 -27.33
C GLU A 438 15.84 14.05 -26.14
N THR A 439 16.67 13.02 -26.31
CA THR A 439 17.58 12.50 -25.26
C THR A 439 18.98 13.09 -25.33
N GLY A 440 19.43 13.56 -26.51
CA GLY A 440 20.79 14.05 -26.76
C GLY A 440 21.23 15.32 -26.02
N ASN A 441 20.31 16.04 -25.36
CA ASN A 441 20.65 17.20 -24.49
C ASN A 441 20.98 16.82 -23.04
N LEU A 442 20.92 15.53 -22.69
CA LEU A 442 21.27 15.02 -21.37
C LEU A 442 22.63 14.32 -21.44
N ALA A 443 23.71 15.08 -21.27
CA ALA A 443 25.01 14.51 -21.00
C ALA A 443 24.92 13.66 -19.70
N PRO A 444 25.51 12.45 -19.66
CA PRO A 444 25.51 11.65 -18.43
C PRO A 444 26.15 12.44 -17.30
N LEU A 445 25.53 12.42 -16.12
CA LEU A 445 26.19 12.80 -14.87
C LEU A 445 27.20 11.71 -14.50
N GLU A 446 28.30 11.65 -15.26
CA GLU A 446 29.46 10.86 -14.87
C GLU A 446 29.93 11.35 -13.50
N SER A 447 29.83 10.43 -12.55
CA SER A 447 30.23 10.69 -11.18
C SER A 447 31.75 10.83 -11.14
N THR A 448 32.25 12.07 -11.13
CA THR A 448 33.66 12.39 -10.88
C THR A 448 34.02 12.03 -9.44
N CYS A 449 34.15 10.72 -9.20
CA CYS A 449 34.59 10.15 -7.95
C CYS A 449 36.09 10.42 -7.82
N VAL A 450 36.44 11.60 -7.31
CA VAL A 450 37.82 12.00 -7.04
C VAL A 450 38.37 11.13 -5.91
N PHE A 451 38.93 9.97 -6.29
CA PHE A 451 39.67 9.10 -5.39
C PHE A 451 40.92 9.84 -4.89
N TRP A 452 40.85 10.33 -3.65
CA TRP A 452 42.04 10.75 -2.91
C TRP A 452 42.90 9.53 -2.62
N LYS A 453 43.90 9.31 -3.47
CA LYS A 453 44.85 8.21 -3.34
C LYS A 453 45.93 8.59 -2.33
N THR A 454 45.65 8.39 -1.04
CA THR A 454 46.62 8.58 0.04
C THR A 454 47.75 7.56 -0.09
N ILE A 455 48.88 7.97 -0.67
CA ILE A 455 50.10 7.15 -0.69
C ILE A 455 50.81 7.29 0.66
N SER A 456 50.61 6.31 1.54
CA SER A 456 51.52 6.06 2.65
C SER A 456 52.75 5.29 2.14
N CYS A 457 53.93 5.91 2.18
CA CYS A 457 55.18 5.24 1.82
C CYS A 457 55.94 4.87 3.10
N THR A 458 56.15 3.58 3.34
CA THR A 458 56.91 3.07 4.49
C THR A 458 57.77 1.88 4.09
N GLN A 459 59.03 2.15 3.72
CA GLN A 459 60.20 1.23 3.73
C GLN A 459 60.01 -0.09 2.92
N TRP A 460 61.00 -0.87 2.49
CA TRP A 460 62.43 -1.06 2.77
C TRP A 460 63.18 -0.95 1.41
N GLY A 461 64.49 -0.73 1.26
CA GLY A 461 65.64 -0.93 2.13
C GLY A 461 66.71 -1.72 1.34
N GLY A 462 67.84 -1.10 1.00
CA GLY A 462 68.91 -1.74 0.22
C GLY A 462 70.02 -0.76 -0.22
N TRP A 463 71.22 -0.93 0.32
CA TRP A 463 72.48 -0.30 -0.15
C TRP A 463 73.18 -1.25 -1.16
N ASP A 464 74.29 -0.98 -1.87
CA ASP A 464 75.26 0.13 -1.94
C ASP A 464 76.11 -0.06 -3.25
N PRO A 465 77.27 0.57 -3.49
CA PRO A 465 77.60 1.99 -3.72
C PRO A 465 78.35 2.22 -5.08
N LEU A 466 79.05 3.36 -5.23
CA LEU A 466 80.10 3.68 -6.24
C LEU A 466 79.60 4.04 -7.67
N THR A 467 80.16 4.99 -8.43
CA THR A 467 81.31 5.91 -8.21
C THR A 467 81.15 7.22 -9.00
N GLN A 468 81.78 8.29 -8.52
CA GLN A 468 81.96 9.62 -9.14
C GLN A 468 83.02 9.60 -10.29
N PRO A 469 83.30 10.69 -11.05
CA PRO A 469 83.19 12.14 -10.74
C PRO A 469 81.96 12.86 -11.31
#